data_AF-A0A4U6Q975-F1
#
_entry.id   AF-A0A4U6Q975-F1
#
_cell.length_a   1.000
_cell.length_b   1.000
_cell.length_c   1.000
_cell.angle_alpha   90.00
_cell.angle_beta   90.00
_cell.angle_gamma   90.00
#
_symmetry.space_group_name_H-M   'P 1'
#
loop_
_entity.id
_entity.type
_entity.pdbx_description
1 polymer ?
#
loop_
_entity_poly.entity_id
_entity_poly.type
_entity_poly.pdbx_seq_one_letter_code
_entity_poly.pdbx_strand_id
1 'polypeptide(L)'
;MKSAERTTPGGSVRRSGALAIGLAVVGVLALIAVLGLLAGCAHQTTGVASVGTNTGPATAPGSPATSPAAARSTAARATPSPAPVTVTAAPATTTVPPSTVTATATSVLAVPVPVNPAPAGRLPGDLGLAQPISSPACDGLGILVLKSATTPGAYAADVADALAATPGSSYLRTDVTCPSLTPATPSGDPIYAVYVPAGYSRADVCKALEVAPSGAYGRWLSWTESPDHTIDC
;
A
#
# COMPACT_ATOMS: atom_id res chain seq x y z
N MET A 1 32.24 27.99 -36.23
CA MET A 1 32.23 27.15 -37.44
C MET A 1 31.53 25.84 -37.12
N LYS A 2 30.62 25.44 -38.03
CA LYS A 2 29.91 24.15 -38.11
C LYS A 2 28.67 23.95 -37.22
N SER A 3 27.58 24.52 -37.73
CA SER A 3 26.19 24.12 -37.55
C SER A 3 25.97 22.62 -37.79
N ALA A 4 25.01 22.03 -37.06
CA ALA A 4 24.33 20.80 -37.44
C ALA A 4 22.83 20.98 -37.23
N GLU A 5 22.15 21.40 -38.29
CA GLU A 5 20.73 21.18 -38.53
C GLU A 5 20.44 19.68 -38.51
N ARG A 6 19.37 19.26 -37.81
CA ARG A 6 18.71 18.00 -38.11
C ARG A 6 17.19 18.14 -37.99
N THR A 7 16.65 18.55 -39.12
CA THR A 7 15.34 18.30 -39.73
C THR A 7 14.42 17.29 -39.03
N THR A 8 13.25 17.81 -38.65
CA THR A 8 12.00 17.08 -38.35
C THR A 8 11.31 16.61 -39.63
N PRO A 9 10.75 15.39 -39.68
CA PRO A 9 9.63 15.08 -40.55
C PRO A 9 8.32 15.04 -39.76
N GLY A 10 7.35 15.83 -40.21
CA GLY A 10 5.99 15.89 -39.69
C GLY A 10 5.21 14.60 -39.96
N GLY A 11 4.49 14.15 -38.94
CA GLY A 11 3.46 13.12 -39.02
C GLY A 11 2.08 13.78 -38.93
N SER A 12 1.38 13.78 -40.05
CA SER A 12 0.08 14.40 -40.26
C SER A 12 -1.04 13.84 -39.37
N VAL A 13 -1.86 14.77 -38.90
CA VAL A 13 -3.20 14.61 -38.33
C VAL A 13 -4.03 13.62 -39.15
N ARG A 14 -4.57 12.59 -38.49
CA ARG A 14 -5.81 11.92 -38.92
C ARG A 14 -6.84 12.02 -37.81
N ARG A 15 -7.70 13.03 -37.92
CA ARG A 15 -9.07 13.00 -37.41
C ARG A 15 -9.85 12.02 -38.30
N SER A 16 -10.55 11.04 -37.73
CA SER A 16 -11.83 10.47 -38.17
C SER A 16 -12.06 9.11 -37.50
N GLY A 17 -13.22 8.92 -36.84
CA GLY A 17 -13.69 7.60 -36.43
C GLY A 17 -14.24 7.47 -35.01
N ALA A 18 -15.15 8.37 -34.61
CA ALA A 18 -16.21 7.94 -33.70
C ALA A 18 -17.20 7.06 -34.50
N LEU A 19 -17.91 6.17 -33.81
CA LEU A 19 -18.86 5.13 -34.27
C LEU A 19 -18.25 3.76 -34.65
N ALA A 20 -18.75 2.72 -33.95
CA ALA A 20 -18.75 1.28 -34.31
C ALA A 20 -17.70 0.32 -33.70
N ILE A 21 -17.48 0.33 -32.37
CA ILE A 21 -16.88 -0.84 -31.64
C ILE A 21 -17.71 -1.18 -30.38
N GLY A 22 -19.04 -1.13 -30.49
CA GLY A 22 -19.97 -1.48 -29.41
C GLY A 22 -20.46 -2.93 -29.44
N LEU A 23 -20.13 -3.71 -30.47
CA LEU A 23 -20.74 -5.04 -30.70
C LEU A 23 -19.75 -6.22 -30.73
N ALA A 24 -18.43 -5.99 -30.71
CA ALA A 24 -17.45 -7.08 -30.71
C ALA A 24 -17.16 -7.64 -29.30
N VAL A 25 -17.28 -6.84 -28.24
CA VAL A 25 -16.93 -7.26 -26.87
C VAL A 25 -18.01 -8.17 -26.26
N VAL A 26 -19.29 -7.96 -26.59
CA VAL A 26 -20.39 -8.79 -26.09
C VAL A 26 -20.37 -10.20 -26.70
N GLY A 27 -19.96 -10.33 -27.96
CA GLY A 27 -19.85 -11.63 -28.64
C GLY A 27 -18.73 -12.52 -28.07
N VAL A 28 -17.58 -11.93 -27.70
CA VAL A 28 -16.44 -12.66 -27.15
C VAL A 28 -16.69 -13.11 -25.70
N LEU A 29 -17.36 -12.29 -24.89
CA LEU A 29 -17.76 -12.68 -23.52
C LEU A 29 -18.80 -13.81 -23.50
N ALA A 30 -19.75 -13.82 -24.45
CA ALA A 30 -20.73 -14.89 -24.56
C ALA A 30 -20.10 -16.23 -25.02
N LEU A 31 -19.09 -16.21 -25.88
CA LEU A 31 -18.38 -17.43 -26.33
C LEU A 31 -17.56 -18.07 -25.20
N ILE A 32 -16.94 -17.26 -24.33
CA ILE A 32 -16.15 -17.76 -23.19
C ILE A 32 -17.06 -18.40 -22.13
N ALA A 33 -18.25 -17.85 -21.89
CA ALA A 33 -19.22 -18.42 -20.95
C ALA A 33 -19.77 -19.78 -21.41
N VAL A 34 -19.92 -20.01 -22.72
CA VAL A 34 -20.43 -21.29 -23.26
C VAL A 34 -19.33 -22.37 -23.28
N LEU A 35 -18.05 -22.02 -23.51
CA LEU A 35 -16.96 -23.00 -23.42
C LEU A 35 -16.60 -23.37 -21.96
N GLY A 36 -16.80 -22.47 -20.99
CA GLY A 36 -16.55 -22.75 -19.57
C GLY A 36 -17.56 -23.73 -18.95
N LEU A 37 -18.78 -23.82 -19.46
CA LEU A 37 -19.85 -24.64 -18.88
C LEU A 37 -19.81 -26.12 -19.33
N LEU A 38 -19.07 -26.45 -20.39
CA LEU A 38 -18.93 -27.83 -20.90
C LEU A 38 -17.65 -28.54 -20.43
N ALA A 39 -16.71 -27.83 -19.79
CA ALA A 39 -15.49 -28.40 -19.22
C ALA A 39 -15.58 -28.66 -17.69
N GLY A 40 -16.74 -28.42 -17.08
CA GLY A 40 -16.98 -28.49 -15.63
C GLY A 40 -17.53 -29.81 -15.09
N CYS A 41 -17.37 -30.94 -15.80
CA CYS A 41 -17.91 -32.25 -15.38
C CYS A 41 -16.95 -33.42 -15.69
N ALA A 42 -15.70 -33.40 -15.22
CA ALA A 42 -14.92 -34.63 -15.00
C ALA A 42 -13.60 -34.31 -14.29
N HIS A 43 -13.51 -34.64 -12.99
CA HIS A 43 -12.50 -35.55 -12.44
C HIS A 43 -12.62 -35.56 -10.91
N GLN A 44 -13.50 -36.44 -10.44
CA GLN A 44 -13.26 -37.14 -9.19
C GLN A 44 -12.36 -38.35 -9.47
N THR A 45 -11.58 -38.72 -8.45
CA THR A 45 -11.03 -40.07 -8.18
C THR A 45 -10.06 -40.69 -9.20
N THR A 46 -8.78 -40.73 -8.84
CA THR A 46 -7.98 -41.97 -8.81
C THR A 46 -6.75 -41.77 -7.93
N GLY A 47 -6.68 -42.52 -6.83
CA GLY A 47 -5.42 -42.80 -6.18
C GLY A 47 -4.60 -43.78 -7.02
N VAL A 48 -3.29 -43.63 -6.98
CA VAL A 48 -2.34 -44.71 -7.25
C VAL A 48 -1.18 -44.58 -6.28
N ALA A 49 -0.98 -45.67 -5.53
CA ALA A 49 0.19 -45.90 -4.70
C ALA A 49 1.42 -46.06 -5.59
N SER A 50 2.53 -45.43 -5.21
CA SER A 50 3.87 -45.76 -5.71
C SER A 50 4.70 -46.36 -4.59
N VAL A 51 4.70 -47.70 -4.57
CA VAL A 51 5.67 -48.55 -3.88
C VAL A 51 6.87 -48.75 -4.81
N GLY A 52 8.09 -48.66 -4.27
CA GLY A 52 9.34 -49.07 -4.93
C GLY A 52 10.56 -48.35 -4.35
N THR A 53 11.13 -48.81 -3.21
CA THR A 53 12.26 -49.77 -3.03
C THR A 53 13.65 -49.28 -3.47
N ASN A 54 14.52 -49.08 -2.47
CA ASN A 54 15.94 -49.51 -2.29
C ASN A 54 16.91 -49.38 -3.50
N THR A 55 18.20 -49.00 -3.39
CA THR A 55 19.23 -49.40 -2.41
C THR A 55 20.56 -48.64 -2.67
N GLY A 56 21.25 -48.20 -1.60
CA GLY A 56 22.73 -48.25 -1.44
C GLY A 56 23.58 -46.99 -1.71
N PRO A 57 24.86 -46.92 -1.22
CA PRO A 57 25.41 -47.44 0.04
C PRO A 57 26.18 -46.38 0.88
N ALA A 58 26.61 -46.81 2.07
CA ALA A 58 27.24 -46.08 3.17
C ALA A 58 28.75 -45.77 3.01
N THR A 59 29.21 -44.66 3.62
CA THR A 59 30.53 -44.41 4.29
C THR A 59 30.53 -42.95 4.79
N ALA A 60 31.01 -42.50 5.96
CA ALA A 60 31.68 -43.07 7.13
C ALA A 60 31.54 -42.05 8.31
N PRO A 61 31.93 -42.42 9.56
CA PRO A 61 31.66 -41.67 10.79
C PRO A 61 32.80 -40.73 11.21
N GLY A 62 32.46 -39.68 11.97
CA GLY A 62 33.44 -38.81 12.62
C GLY A 62 32.83 -38.02 13.79
N SER A 63 32.80 -38.63 14.97
CA SER A 63 32.83 -37.91 16.26
C SER A 63 34.27 -37.85 16.74
N PRO A 64 34.65 -36.79 17.47
CA PRO A 64 34.90 -37.03 18.89
C PRO A 64 34.23 -35.99 19.80
N ALA A 65 33.82 -36.51 20.96
CA ALA A 65 33.34 -35.78 22.12
C ALA A 65 34.49 -35.13 22.89
N THR A 66 34.28 -33.92 23.40
CA THR A 66 34.84 -33.50 24.70
C THR A 66 33.94 -32.46 25.36
N SER A 67 33.41 -32.81 26.53
CA SER A 67 32.78 -31.92 27.51
C SER A 67 33.88 -31.26 28.36
N PRO A 68 33.63 -30.11 29.02
CA PRO A 68 33.25 -30.23 30.43
C PRO A 68 32.22 -29.21 30.97
N ALA A 69 31.35 -29.78 31.80
CA ALA A 69 30.81 -29.30 33.06
C ALA A 69 31.28 -27.95 33.67
N ALA A 70 30.25 -27.24 34.17
CA ALA A 70 30.18 -26.51 35.44
C ALA A 70 30.82 -25.11 35.59
N ALA A 71 29.96 -24.10 35.67
CA ALA A 71 30.04 -23.09 36.72
C ALA A 71 28.63 -22.66 37.15
N ARG A 72 28.27 -23.03 38.39
CA ARG A 72 27.16 -22.41 39.14
C ARG A 72 27.60 -21.00 39.52
N SER A 73 26.73 -20.01 39.34
CA SER A 73 26.74 -18.79 40.12
C SER A 73 25.34 -18.52 40.66
N THR A 74 25.21 -18.75 41.95
CA THR A 74 24.15 -18.28 42.85
C THR A 74 24.28 -16.78 43.12
N ALA A 75 23.14 -16.19 43.53
CA ALA A 75 22.98 -14.99 44.36
C ALA A 75 22.56 -13.66 43.66
N ALA A 76 21.24 -13.47 43.67
CA ALA A 76 20.55 -12.35 44.32
C ALA A 76 21.01 -10.90 44.06
N ARG A 77 20.11 -10.12 43.44
CA ARG A 77 19.76 -8.79 43.95
C ARG A 77 18.28 -8.50 43.73
N ALA A 78 17.56 -8.40 44.84
CA ALA A 78 16.20 -7.87 44.92
C ALA A 78 16.20 -6.34 44.82
N THR A 79 14.99 -5.79 44.61
CA THR A 79 14.48 -4.39 44.75
C THR A 79 14.29 -3.59 43.46
N PRO A 80 13.30 -2.66 43.39
CA PRO A 80 12.06 -2.53 44.17
C PRO A 80 10.78 -2.53 43.30
N SER A 81 9.67 -2.81 43.97
CA SER A 81 8.30 -2.63 43.52
C SER A 81 8.05 -1.20 42.99
N PRO A 82 7.49 -1.00 41.78
CA PRO A 82 6.86 0.26 41.46
C PRO A 82 5.59 0.40 42.32
N ALA A 83 5.45 1.53 43.01
CA ALA A 83 4.24 1.89 43.74
C ALA A 83 3.06 2.06 42.77
N PRO A 84 1.83 1.67 43.14
CA PRO A 84 0.65 2.06 42.40
C PRO A 84 0.43 3.57 42.56
N VAL A 85 0.58 4.33 41.48
CA VAL A 85 0.12 5.71 41.42
C VAL A 85 -1.40 5.71 41.22
N THR A 86 -2.12 5.92 42.32
CA THR A 86 -3.54 6.26 42.31
C THR A 86 -3.69 7.66 41.72
N VAL A 87 -4.07 7.78 40.45
CA VAL A 87 -4.50 9.08 39.88
C VAL A 87 -5.98 9.26 40.20
N THR A 88 -6.23 10.00 41.28
CA THR A 88 -7.53 10.52 41.67
C THR A 88 -8.00 11.59 40.67
N ALA A 89 -9.28 11.49 40.33
CA ALA A 89 -10.00 12.23 39.29
C ALA A 89 -10.02 13.76 39.40
N ALA A 90 -10.25 14.41 38.26
CA ALA A 90 -11.03 15.64 38.18
C ALA A 90 -11.81 15.71 36.85
N PRO A 91 -13.15 15.68 36.85
CA PRO A 91 -13.95 16.08 35.71
C PRO A 91 -14.08 17.61 35.72
N ALA A 92 -13.46 18.29 34.75
CA ALA A 92 -13.76 19.69 34.47
C ALA A 92 -14.88 19.77 33.42
N THR A 93 -16.12 19.81 33.89
CA THR A 93 -17.27 20.28 33.11
C THR A 93 -17.14 21.79 32.95
N THR A 94 -16.66 22.25 31.80
CA THR A 94 -16.83 23.65 31.37
C THR A 94 -18.08 23.74 30.50
N THR A 95 -19.17 24.14 31.14
CA THR A 95 -20.39 24.62 30.49
C THR A 95 -20.06 25.89 29.69
N VAL A 96 -20.09 25.79 28.36
CA VAL A 96 -20.01 26.97 27.48
C VAL A 96 -21.44 27.53 27.31
N PRO A 97 -21.68 28.83 27.55
CA PRO A 97 -23.00 29.44 27.36
C PRO A 97 -23.38 29.50 25.87
N PRO A 98 -24.68 29.42 25.51
CA PRO A 98 -25.13 29.62 24.15
C PRO A 98 -25.02 31.11 23.78
N SER A 99 -24.08 31.43 22.88
CA SER A 99 -24.03 32.76 22.26
C SER A 99 -25.07 32.84 21.14
N THR A 100 -26.19 33.46 21.44
CA THR A 100 -27.14 34.00 20.46
C THR A 100 -26.48 35.19 19.76
N VAL A 101 -26.17 35.07 18.46
CA VAL A 101 -25.73 36.21 17.65
C VAL A 101 -26.80 36.53 16.61
N THR A 102 -27.40 37.70 16.81
CA THR A 102 -28.38 38.39 15.98
C THR A 102 -27.85 38.60 14.56
N ALA A 103 -28.63 38.15 13.56
CA ALA A 103 -28.39 38.43 12.16
C ALA A 103 -28.79 39.87 11.83
N THR A 104 -27.84 40.67 11.35
CA THR A 104 -28.11 41.95 10.68
C THR A 104 -27.90 41.75 9.18
N ALA A 105 -28.98 41.78 8.42
CA ALA A 105 -28.96 41.81 6.96
C ALA A 105 -28.68 43.22 6.44
N THR A 106 -27.99 43.29 5.29
CA THR A 106 -28.20 44.21 4.15
C THR A 106 -26.88 44.84 3.66
N SER A 107 -26.39 44.41 2.49
CA SER A 107 -26.14 45.27 1.31
C SER A 107 -25.40 44.48 0.22
N VAL A 108 -25.85 44.63 -1.02
CA VAL A 108 -25.46 43.87 -2.21
C VAL A 108 -24.14 44.40 -2.80
N LEU A 109 -23.11 43.55 -2.89
CA LEU A 109 -21.97 43.72 -3.78
C LEU A 109 -21.52 42.33 -4.26
N ALA A 110 -21.37 42.18 -5.58
CA ALA A 110 -20.87 41.04 -6.37
C ALA A 110 -20.63 39.70 -5.63
N VAL A 111 -21.37 38.65 -6.00
CA VAL A 111 -21.05 37.27 -5.59
C VAL A 111 -19.64 36.95 -6.10
N PRO A 112 -18.61 36.83 -5.24
CA PRO A 112 -17.38 36.21 -5.67
C PRO A 112 -17.74 34.76 -5.94
N VAL A 113 -17.61 34.31 -7.19
CA VAL A 113 -17.52 32.88 -7.46
C VAL A 113 -16.43 32.35 -6.51
N PRO A 114 -16.68 31.30 -5.72
CA PRO A 114 -15.62 30.69 -4.93
C PRO A 114 -14.58 30.17 -5.92
N VAL A 115 -13.57 31.00 -6.20
CA VAL A 115 -12.30 30.53 -6.74
C VAL A 115 -11.74 29.67 -5.64
N ASN A 116 -11.96 28.36 -5.77
CA ASN A 116 -11.29 27.36 -4.98
C ASN A 116 -9.80 27.72 -5.04
N PRO A 117 -9.16 28.12 -3.92
CA PRO A 117 -7.75 28.48 -3.96
C PRO A 117 -7.02 27.33 -4.64
N ALA A 118 -6.27 27.61 -5.71
CA ALA A 118 -5.40 26.60 -6.28
C ALA A 118 -4.55 26.05 -5.10
N PRO A 119 -4.61 24.74 -4.79
CA PRO A 119 -3.92 24.21 -3.63
C PRO A 119 -2.46 24.65 -3.67
N ALA A 120 -1.99 25.24 -2.57
CA ALA A 120 -0.62 25.68 -2.44
C ALA A 120 0.32 24.52 -2.82
N GLY A 121 1.19 24.76 -3.81
CA GLY A 121 2.30 23.90 -4.23
C GLY A 121 2.01 22.40 -4.22
N ARG A 122 1.46 21.85 -5.31
CA ARG A 122 1.42 20.39 -5.48
C ARG A 122 2.84 19.82 -5.35
N LEU A 123 2.97 18.78 -4.53
CA LEU A 123 4.24 18.07 -4.37
C LEU A 123 4.68 17.47 -5.72
N PRO A 124 5.98 17.35 -5.99
CA PRO A 124 6.48 16.65 -7.17
C PRO A 124 5.91 15.22 -7.26
N GLY A 125 5.39 14.85 -8.42
CA GLY A 125 4.73 13.55 -8.62
C GLY A 125 3.27 13.52 -8.21
N ASP A 126 2.66 14.61 -7.77
CA ASP A 126 1.23 14.64 -7.53
C ASP A 126 0.42 14.36 -8.81
N LEU A 127 -0.61 13.52 -8.69
CA LEU A 127 -1.42 13.04 -9.81
C LEU A 127 -2.58 13.97 -10.19
N GLY A 128 -2.70 15.14 -9.55
CA GLY A 128 -3.78 16.08 -9.85
C GLY A 128 -5.13 15.72 -9.21
N LEU A 129 -5.17 14.70 -8.34
CA LEU A 129 -6.39 14.20 -7.71
C LEU A 129 -6.96 15.21 -6.70
N ALA A 130 -8.22 14.99 -6.29
CA ALA A 130 -8.91 15.81 -5.29
C ALA A 130 -8.25 15.70 -3.91
N GLN A 131 -7.84 14.49 -3.54
CA GLN A 131 -6.92 14.26 -2.44
C GLN A 131 -5.50 14.53 -2.95
N PRO A 132 -4.69 15.36 -2.29
CA PRO A 132 -3.30 15.56 -2.68
C PRO A 132 -2.43 14.36 -2.28
N ILE A 133 -1.30 14.20 -2.97
CA ILE A 133 -0.30 13.19 -2.64
C ILE A 133 0.25 13.45 -1.22
N SER A 134 0.44 12.37 -0.48
CA SER A 134 1.03 12.42 0.87
C SER A 134 2.53 12.11 0.82
N SER A 135 3.26 12.67 1.79
CA SER A 135 4.68 12.42 2.01
C SER A 135 4.90 12.14 3.50
N PRO A 136 4.53 10.94 3.99
CA PRO A 136 4.73 10.58 5.39
C PRO A 136 6.24 10.53 5.73
N ALA A 137 6.57 10.71 7.01
CA ALA A 137 7.94 10.60 7.49
C ALA A 137 8.40 9.12 7.49
N CYS A 138 9.71 8.90 7.32
CA CYS A 138 10.31 7.58 7.49
C CYS A 138 10.75 7.38 8.94
N ASP A 139 9.77 7.35 9.84
CA ASP A 139 9.94 7.33 11.30
C ASP A 139 9.65 5.96 11.94
N GLY A 140 9.49 4.92 11.11
CA GLY A 140 9.10 3.58 11.55
C GLY A 140 7.60 3.36 11.57
N LEU A 141 6.77 4.26 11.01
CA LEU A 141 5.35 4.01 10.84
C LEU A 141 5.10 2.78 9.95
N GLY A 142 4.31 1.85 10.44
CA GLY A 142 3.76 0.74 9.66
C GLY A 142 2.58 1.21 8.84
N ILE A 143 2.57 0.84 7.55
CA ILE A 143 1.47 1.10 6.62
C ILE A 143 0.99 -0.21 6.02
N LEU A 144 -0.30 -0.27 5.68
CA LEU A 144 -0.84 -1.28 4.78
C LEU A 144 -0.91 -0.70 3.38
N VAL A 145 -0.19 -1.30 2.45
CA VAL A 145 -0.35 -0.99 1.02
C VAL A 145 -1.53 -1.78 0.49
N LEU A 146 -2.55 -1.07 0.03
CA LEU A 146 -3.82 -1.62 -0.46
C LEU A 146 -3.79 -1.82 -1.99
N LYS A 147 -3.09 -0.94 -2.69
CA LYS A 147 -2.94 -0.97 -4.15
C LYS A 147 -1.62 -0.33 -4.54
N SER A 148 -0.96 -0.89 -5.55
CA SER A 148 0.19 -0.28 -6.23
C SER A 148 -0.19 -0.03 -7.70
N ALA A 149 -0.20 1.23 -8.12
CA ALA A 149 -0.39 1.63 -9.50
C ALA A 149 0.98 1.76 -10.18
N THR A 150 1.18 0.97 -11.24
CA THR A 150 2.48 0.78 -11.90
C THR A 150 2.40 0.94 -13.42
N THR A 151 1.25 1.38 -13.94
CA THR A 151 1.00 1.47 -15.38
C THR A 151 1.08 2.94 -15.84
N PRO A 152 2.12 3.31 -16.61
CA PRO A 152 2.23 4.64 -17.19
C PRO A 152 0.98 5.04 -17.98
N GLY A 153 0.50 6.26 -17.74
CA GLY A 153 -0.74 6.77 -18.35
C GLY A 153 -2.03 6.38 -17.62
N ALA A 154 -1.99 5.42 -16.70
CA ALA A 154 -3.15 4.99 -15.91
C ALA A 154 -3.07 5.36 -14.41
N TYR A 155 -1.94 5.86 -13.92
CA TYR A 155 -1.72 6.14 -12.48
C TYR A 155 -2.86 6.89 -11.80
N ALA A 156 -3.31 8.01 -12.38
CA ALA A 156 -4.35 8.84 -11.78
C ALA A 156 -5.69 8.09 -11.67
N ALA A 157 -6.07 7.32 -12.69
CA ALA A 157 -7.29 6.53 -12.69
C ALA A 157 -7.20 5.39 -11.65
N ASP A 158 -6.12 4.60 -11.70
CA ASP A 158 -5.91 3.48 -10.78
C ASP A 158 -5.89 3.92 -9.30
N VAL A 159 -5.24 5.04 -9.01
CA VAL A 159 -5.19 5.62 -7.66
C VAL A 159 -6.54 6.19 -7.25
N ALA A 160 -7.24 6.91 -8.14
CA ALA A 160 -8.56 7.46 -7.84
C ALA A 160 -9.58 6.35 -7.51
N ASP A 161 -9.58 5.27 -8.28
CA ASP A 161 -10.47 4.12 -8.06
C ASP A 161 -10.17 3.44 -6.72
N ALA A 162 -8.88 3.25 -6.40
CA ALA A 162 -8.48 2.65 -5.13
C ALA A 162 -8.80 3.53 -3.91
N LEU A 163 -8.63 4.86 -4.02
CA LEU A 163 -9.03 5.81 -2.98
C LEU A 163 -10.55 5.79 -2.75
N ALA A 164 -11.34 5.74 -3.83
CA ALA A 164 -12.79 5.67 -3.74
C ALA A 164 -13.27 4.35 -3.11
N ALA A 165 -12.58 3.24 -3.39
CA ALA A 165 -12.89 1.93 -2.82
C ALA A 165 -12.54 1.82 -1.33
N THR A 166 -11.59 2.61 -0.83
CA THR A 166 -11.13 2.54 0.57
C THR A 166 -11.13 3.91 1.25
N PRO A 167 -12.26 4.36 1.82
CA PRO A 167 -12.33 5.62 2.56
C PRO A 167 -11.30 5.69 3.69
N GLY A 168 -10.62 6.84 3.82
CA GLY A 168 -9.55 7.04 4.81
C GLY A 168 -8.16 6.61 4.35
N SER A 169 -8.03 6.04 3.15
CA SER A 169 -6.72 5.79 2.55
C SER A 169 -6.06 7.07 2.03
N SER A 170 -4.75 7.02 1.88
CA SER A 170 -3.91 8.05 1.27
C SER A 170 -3.05 7.46 0.18
N TYR A 171 -2.47 8.29 -0.68
CA TYR A 171 -1.52 7.81 -1.68
C TYR A 171 -0.19 8.55 -1.58
N LEU A 172 0.87 7.86 -2.00
CA LEU A 172 2.25 8.34 -2.01
C LEU A 172 2.96 7.84 -3.27
N ARG A 173 4.13 8.40 -3.58
CA ARG A 173 5.05 7.89 -4.60
C ARG A 173 6.26 7.27 -3.91
N THR A 174 6.55 6.01 -4.21
CA THR A 174 7.44 5.19 -3.37
C THR A 174 8.91 5.62 -3.42
N ASP A 175 9.43 5.98 -4.59
CA ASP A 175 10.82 6.43 -4.82
C ASP A 175 11.24 7.69 -4.06
N VAL A 176 10.29 8.57 -3.71
CA VAL A 176 10.55 9.84 -3.02
C VAL A 176 10.05 9.88 -1.59
N THR A 177 9.35 8.84 -1.13
CA THR A 177 8.82 8.80 0.23
C THR A 177 9.84 8.22 1.20
N CYS A 178 10.20 6.94 1.06
CA CYS A 178 11.15 6.25 1.95
C CYS A 178 11.97 5.19 1.21
N PRO A 179 13.26 4.98 1.54
CA PRO A 179 14.09 3.93 0.93
C PRO A 179 13.60 2.50 1.18
N SER A 180 12.85 2.28 2.27
CA SER A 180 12.24 0.98 2.58
C SER A 180 11.07 0.59 1.67
N LEU A 181 10.69 1.46 0.74
CA LEU A 181 9.68 1.15 -0.27
C LEU A 181 10.36 0.83 -1.59
N THR A 182 9.81 -0.12 -2.34
CA THR A 182 10.28 -0.43 -3.69
C THR A 182 10.18 0.83 -4.57
N PRO A 183 11.30 1.39 -5.06
CA PRO A 183 11.30 2.72 -5.66
C PRO A 183 10.64 2.74 -7.04
N ALA A 184 10.81 1.68 -7.82
CA ALA A 184 10.31 1.58 -9.18
C ALA A 184 9.99 0.13 -9.54
N THR A 185 9.24 -0.04 -10.64
CA THR A 185 9.06 -1.34 -11.27
C THR A 185 10.40 -1.84 -11.86
N PRO A 186 10.51 -3.13 -12.26
CA PRO A 186 11.68 -3.61 -12.99
C PRO A 186 11.97 -2.86 -14.30
N SER A 187 10.96 -2.21 -14.88
CA SER A 187 11.08 -1.38 -16.08
C SER A 187 11.51 0.06 -15.79
N GLY A 188 11.64 0.44 -14.52
CA GLY A 188 12.02 1.79 -14.10
C GLY A 188 10.84 2.76 -13.95
N ASP A 189 9.60 2.26 -14.01
CA ASP A 189 8.41 3.09 -13.85
C ASP A 189 8.16 3.44 -12.37
N PRO A 190 7.73 4.67 -12.05
CA PRO A 190 7.40 5.05 -10.69
C PRO A 190 6.19 4.24 -10.18
N ILE A 191 6.19 3.95 -8.88
CA ILE A 191 5.09 3.25 -8.22
C ILE A 191 4.32 4.24 -7.34
N TYR A 192 3.00 4.31 -7.54
CA TYR A 192 2.10 5.01 -6.63
C TYR A 192 1.39 3.99 -5.75
N ALA A 193 1.55 4.14 -4.44
CA ALA A 193 0.92 3.24 -3.47
C ALA A 193 -0.26 3.94 -2.80
N VAL A 194 -1.41 3.28 -2.77
CA VAL A 194 -2.54 3.64 -1.91
C VAL A 194 -2.41 2.85 -0.62
N TYR A 195 -2.46 3.53 0.52
CA TYR A 195 -2.17 2.96 1.82
C TYR A 195 -3.08 3.48 2.93
N VAL A 196 -3.09 2.76 4.05
CA VAL A 196 -3.61 3.25 5.34
C VAL A 196 -2.53 3.12 6.41
N PRO A 197 -2.43 4.05 7.37
CA PRO A 197 -1.53 3.91 8.52
C PRO A 197 -2.02 2.80 9.44
N ALA A 198 -1.08 2.04 9.99
CA ALA A 198 -1.37 0.81 10.73
C ALA A 198 -0.78 0.78 12.14
N GLY A 199 0.09 1.72 12.51
CA GLY A 199 0.72 1.81 13.84
C GLY A 199 2.23 1.61 13.78
N TYR A 200 2.89 1.56 14.94
CA TYR A 200 4.36 1.49 15.05
C TYR A 200 4.87 0.13 15.56
N SER A 201 3.98 -0.85 15.70
CA SER A 201 4.34 -2.20 16.12
C SER A 201 3.86 -3.24 15.12
N ARG A 202 4.60 -4.35 15.01
CA ARG A 202 4.21 -5.47 14.14
C ARG A 202 2.79 -5.96 14.46
N ALA A 203 2.42 -5.97 15.75
CA ALA A 203 1.09 -6.37 16.18
C ALA A 203 -0.01 -5.45 15.63
N ASP A 204 0.21 -4.14 15.59
CA ASP A 204 -0.77 -3.19 15.03
C ASP A 204 -0.93 -3.40 13.52
N VAL A 205 0.18 -3.60 12.80
CA VAL A 205 0.15 -3.90 11.37
C VAL A 205 -0.59 -5.21 11.09
N CYS A 206 -0.30 -6.27 11.84
CA CYS A 206 -0.98 -7.55 11.65
C CYS A 206 -2.47 -7.47 11.96
N LYS A 207 -2.86 -6.77 13.03
CA LYS A 207 -4.27 -6.53 13.34
C LYS A 207 -4.99 -5.75 12.25
N ALA A 208 -4.33 -4.76 11.64
CA ALA A 208 -4.90 -4.04 10.52
C ALA A 208 -5.01 -4.93 9.27
N LEU A 209 -4.08 -5.87 9.08
CA LEU A 209 -4.07 -6.80 7.95
C LEU A 209 -5.19 -7.85 8.03
N GLU A 210 -5.59 -8.26 9.24
CA GLU A 210 -6.70 -9.21 9.46
C GLU A 210 -8.04 -8.74 8.86
N VAL A 211 -8.24 -7.43 8.75
CA VAL A 211 -9.47 -6.82 8.22
C VAL A 211 -9.28 -6.15 6.86
N ALA A 212 -8.07 -6.24 6.29
CA ALA A 212 -7.73 -5.61 5.03
C ALA A 212 -8.29 -6.38 3.82
N PRO A 213 -8.50 -5.71 2.68
CA PRO A 213 -8.85 -6.40 1.44
C PRO A 213 -7.75 -7.37 1.02
N SER A 214 -8.14 -8.43 0.31
CA SER A 214 -7.20 -9.43 -0.21
C SER A 214 -6.12 -8.78 -1.08
N GLY A 215 -4.86 -9.15 -0.86
CA GLY A 215 -3.71 -8.60 -1.58
C GLY A 215 -3.10 -7.35 -0.96
N ALA A 216 -3.66 -6.83 0.15
CA ALA A 216 -2.97 -5.86 0.98
C ALA A 216 -1.74 -6.49 1.65
N TYR A 217 -0.73 -5.68 1.93
CA TYR A 217 0.47 -6.13 2.66
C TYR A 217 1.06 -5.00 3.52
N GLY A 218 1.75 -5.39 4.60
CA GLY A 218 2.39 -4.46 5.52
C GLY A 218 3.79 -4.04 5.08
N ARG A 219 4.12 -2.76 5.24
CA ARG A 219 5.46 -2.19 5.05
C ARG A 219 5.80 -1.19 6.16
N TRP A 220 7.08 -1.11 6.50
CA TRP A 220 7.61 -0.04 7.35
C TRP A 220 8.03 1.16 6.52
N LEU A 221 7.70 2.37 6.97
CA LEU A 221 8.28 3.62 6.47
C LEU A 221 9.57 3.90 7.24
N SER A 222 10.70 3.50 6.67
CA SER A 222 11.99 3.49 7.38
C SER A 222 13.14 3.88 6.45
N TRP A 223 14.21 4.40 7.05
CA TRP A 223 15.48 4.68 6.37
C TRP A 223 16.38 3.45 6.25
N THR A 224 16.16 2.43 7.07
CA THR A 224 17.11 1.30 7.23
C THR A 224 16.56 -0.04 6.79
N GLU A 225 15.24 -0.17 6.63
CA GLU A 225 14.61 -1.41 6.18
C GLU A 225 14.81 -1.61 4.67
N SER A 226 14.92 -2.88 4.26
CA SER A 226 15.05 -3.22 2.84
C SER A 226 13.77 -2.95 2.07
N PRO A 227 13.83 -2.46 0.82
CA PRO A 227 12.65 -2.31 -0.06
C PRO A 227 11.95 -3.64 -0.38
N ASP A 228 12.59 -4.77 -0.12
CA ASP A 228 12.00 -6.11 -0.31
C ASP A 228 11.37 -6.66 0.98
N HIS A 229 11.53 -5.99 2.12
CA HIS A 229 11.01 -6.47 3.40
C HIS A 229 9.51 -6.20 3.54
N THR A 230 8.72 -7.27 3.57
CA THR A 230 7.31 -7.25 3.97
C THR A 230 7.14 -7.64 5.43
N ILE A 231 6.14 -7.07 6.09
CA ILE A 231 5.81 -7.40 7.47
C ILE A 231 5.00 -8.70 7.47
N ASP A 232 5.59 -9.78 7.99
CA ASP A 232 4.93 -11.08 8.07
C ASP A 232 3.94 -11.15 9.23
N CYS A 233 2.74 -11.62 8.93
CA CYS A 233 1.63 -11.95 9.81
C CYS A 233 1.13 -13.33 9.34
#